data_AF-A0A3Q0SI19-F1
#
_entry.id   AF-A0A3Q0SI19-F1
#
_cell.length_a   1.000
_cell.length_b   1.000
_cell.length_c   1.000
_cell.angle_alpha   90.00
_cell.angle_beta   90.00
_cell.angle_gamma   90.00
#
_symmetry.space_group_name_H-M   'P 1'
#
loop_
_entity.id
_entity.type
_entity.pdbx_description
1 polymer ?
#
loop_
_entity_poly.entity_id
_entity_poly.type
_entity_poly.pdbx_seq_one_letter_code
_entity_poly.pdbx_strand_id
1 'polypeptide(L)'
;MHRSYQPLKPVTNRYLQQRWDQMSYEDHRRKVSSALPAVDTKGNATPAHIQLKLKKLQLQDERLSIIDRDNRLLASKLVDIFSSKGLVDHRNQYHPRSLNATKRKQELLLVTHQNQAIYQRITSRQSEYRRQLWSDDWQRTERRLDNISRYPRQPADKQVSPQGEIRSENWLKTQ
;
A
#
# COMPACT_ATOMS: atom_id res chain seq x y z
N MET A 1 92.81 -23.05 -22.10
CA MET A 1 92.34 -22.39 -23.33
C MET A 1 92.70 -20.88 -23.39
N HIS A 2 93.83 -20.42 -22.84
CA HIS A 2 94.25 -19.00 -22.93
C HIS A 2 95.29 -18.74 -24.04
N ARG A 3 95.75 -19.80 -24.72
CA ARG A 3 96.83 -19.71 -25.72
C ARG A 3 96.37 -19.03 -27.02
N SER A 4 95.09 -19.14 -27.36
CA SER A 4 94.44 -18.49 -28.51
C SER A 4 94.01 -17.04 -28.25
N TYR A 5 94.00 -16.60 -26.99
CA TYR A 5 93.61 -15.24 -26.63
C TYR A 5 94.75 -14.25 -26.94
N GLN A 6 94.55 -13.34 -27.88
CA GLN A 6 95.52 -12.34 -28.31
C GLN A 6 95.12 -10.95 -27.76
N PRO A 7 95.83 -10.42 -26.76
CA PRO A 7 95.54 -9.10 -26.21
C PRO A 7 95.98 -8.01 -27.20
N LEU A 8 95.18 -6.95 -27.31
CA LEU A 8 95.48 -5.82 -28.21
C LEU A 8 96.65 -4.95 -27.72
N LYS A 9 96.96 -5.02 -26.43
CA LYS A 9 98.06 -4.29 -25.78
C LYS A 9 99.06 -5.31 -25.20
N PRO A 10 100.36 -4.97 -25.09
CA PRO A 10 101.32 -5.83 -24.42
C PRO A 10 100.91 -6.00 -22.96
N VAL A 11 100.88 -7.25 -22.48
CA VAL A 11 100.48 -7.60 -21.11
C VAL A 11 101.46 -8.57 -20.49
N THR A 12 101.67 -8.44 -19.18
CA THR A 12 102.57 -9.29 -18.40
C THR A 12 102.01 -10.70 -18.22
N ASN A 13 100.68 -10.85 -18.06
CA ASN A 13 100.00 -12.13 -17.89
C ASN A 13 98.75 -12.24 -18.78
N ARG A 14 98.82 -13.10 -19.81
CA ARG A 14 97.74 -13.31 -20.80
C ARG A 14 96.49 -13.95 -20.20
N TYR A 15 96.63 -14.80 -19.19
CA TYR A 15 95.48 -15.49 -18.58
C TYR A 15 94.61 -14.53 -17.76
N LEU A 16 95.25 -13.66 -16.95
CA LEU A 16 94.54 -12.65 -16.18
C LEU A 16 93.86 -11.62 -17.09
N GLN A 17 94.56 -11.20 -18.16
CA GLN A 17 93.97 -10.28 -19.13
C GLN A 17 92.73 -10.88 -19.81
N GLN A 18 92.78 -12.15 -20.24
CA GLN A 18 91.62 -12.83 -20.84
C GLN A 18 90.41 -12.82 -19.89
N ARG A 19 90.62 -13.09 -18.60
CA ARG A 19 89.53 -13.09 -17.61
C ARG A 19 88.92 -11.71 -17.43
N TRP A 20 89.74 -10.66 -17.35
CA TRP A 20 89.24 -9.30 -17.20
C TRP A 20 88.50 -8.79 -18.43
N ASP A 21 89.00 -9.11 -19.63
CA ASP A 21 88.32 -8.78 -20.88
C ASP A 21 86.98 -9.48 -20.98
N GLN A 22 86.93 -10.76 -20.61
CA GLN A 22 85.69 -11.55 -20.59
C GLN A 22 84.68 -10.94 -19.61
N MET A 23 85.10 -10.60 -18.39
CA MET A 23 84.23 -9.94 -17.41
C MET A 23 83.74 -8.57 -17.90
N SER A 24 84.63 -7.77 -18.49
CA SER A 24 84.27 -6.44 -19.03
C SER A 24 83.28 -6.56 -20.19
N TYR A 25 83.47 -7.57 -21.04
CA TYR A 25 82.56 -7.89 -22.13
C TYR A 25 81.19 -8.32 -21.60
N GLU A 26 81.15 -9.21 -20.60
CA GLU A 26 79.92 -9.65 -19.94
C GLU A 26 79.18 -8.49 -19.27
N ASP A 27 79.90 -7.62 -18.57
CA ASP A 27 79.32 -6.42 -17.95
C ASP A 27 78.78 -5.44 -18.98
N HIS A 28 79.50 -5.21 -20.08
CA HIS A 28 79.02 -4.38 -21.19
C HIS A 28 77.76 -4.99 -21.82
N ARG A 29 77.76 -6.30 -22.09
CA ARG A 29 76.59 -7.01 -22.62
C ARG A 29 75.40 -6.92 -21.67
N ARG A 30 75.63 -7.01 -20.36
CA ARG A 30 74.58 -6.83 -19.34
C ARG A 30 73.99 -5.42 -19.43
N LYS A 31 74.83 -4.38 -19.47
CA LYS A 31 74.40 -2.97 -19.60
C LYS A 31 73.62 -2.71 -20.88
N VAL A 32 74.08 -3.25 -22.02
CA VAL A 32 73.38 -3.15 -23.30
C VAL A 32 72.04 -3.86 -23.25
N SER A 33 71.98 -5.06 -22.66
CA SER A 33 70.74 -5.83 -22.53
C SER A 33 69.73 -5.17 -21.58
N SER A 34 70.21 -4.47 -20.55
CA SER A 34 69.36 -3.80 -19.55
C SER A 34 69.02 -2.36 -19.93
N ALA A 35 69.53 -1.85 -21.06
CA ALA A 35 69.30 -0.48 -21.47
C ALA A 35 67.82 -0.27 -21.83
N LEU A 36 67.18 0.68 -21.16
CA LEU A 36 65.80 1.08 -21.46
C LEU A 36 65.77 1.97 -22.71
N PRO A 37 64.69 1.92 -23.51
CA PRO A 37 64.51 2.83 -24.64
C PRO A 37 64.43 4.28 -24.14
N ALA A 38 65.03 5.21 -24.89
CA ALA A 38 65.05 6.64 -24.54
C ALA A 38 63.66 7.31 -24.63
N VAL A 39 62.75 6.73 -25.42
CA VAL A 39 61.39 7.20 -25.60
C VAL A 39 60.45 6.07 -25.23
N ASP A 40 59.55 6.32 -24.29
CA ASP A 40 58.45 5.41 -24.01
C ASP A 40 57.41 5.50 -25.13
N THR A 41 57.21 4.40 -25.85
CA THR A 41 56.19 4.29 -26.90
C THR A 41 54.94 3.55 -26.42
N LYS A 42 54.84 3.23 -25.12
CA LYS A 42 53.66 2.56 -24.59
C LYS A 42 52.48 3.53 -24.57
N GLY A 43 51.37 3.10 -25.15
CA GLY A 43 50.11 3.82 -25.04
C GLY A 43 49.66 3.95 -23.58
N ASN A 44 48.95 5.02 -23.27
CA ASN A 44 48.34 5.17 -21.96
C ASN A 44 47.30 4.06 -21.72
N ALA A 45 47.22 3.58 -20.48
CA ALA A 45 46.19 2.62 -20.10
C ALA A 45 44.81 3.30 -20.22
N THR A 46 43.89 2.67 -20.94
CA THR A 46 42.53 3.19 -21.10
C THR A 46 41.86 3.30 -19.72
N PRO A 47 41.36 4.49 -19.33
CA PRO A 47 40.64 4.65 -18.08
C PRO A 47 39.44 3.70 -17.96
N ALA A 48 39.23 3.14 -16.77
CA ALA A 48 38.18 2.14 -16.52
C ALA A 48 36.76 2.63 -16.87
N HIS A 49 36.47 3.92 -16.70
CA HIS A 49 35.15 4.50 -17.01
C HIS A 49 34.84 4.54 -18.52
N ILE A 50 35.86 4.46 -19.38
CA ILE A 50 35.70 4.35 -20.84
C ILE A 50 35.39 2.90 -21.22
N GLN A 51 36.05 1.95 -20.56
CA GLN A 51 35.81 0.52 -20.75
C GLN A 51 34.43 0.12 -20.22
N LEU A 52 33.99 0.71 -19.09
CA LEU A 52 32.76 0.37 -18.42
C LEU A 52 31.95 1.61 -18.00
N LYS A 53 30.76 1.75 -18.58
CA LYS A 53 29.80 2.81 -18.21
C LYS A 53 28.99 2.40 -16.98
N LEU A 54 29.58 2.54 -15.79
CA LEU A 54 28.97 2.13 -14.50
C LEU A 54 27.56 2.70 -14.29
N LYS A 55 27.34 3.98 -14.58
CA LYS A 55 26.01 4.62 -14.44
C LYS A 55 24.95 3.98 -15.35
N LYS A 56 25.34 3.55 -16.55
CA LYS A 56 24.42 2.87 -17.48
C LYS A 56 24.00 1.51 -16.90
N LEU A 57 24.95 0.76 -16.34
CA LEU A 57 24.67 -0.52 -15.69
C LEU A 57 23.75 -0.35 -14.49
N GLN A 58 24.03 0.63 -13.63
CA GLN A 58 23.19 0.93 -12.48
C GLN A 58 21.74 1.25 -12.88
N LEU A 59 21.54 2.14 -13.86
CA LEU A 59 20.19 2.49 -14.33
C LEU A 59 19.46 1.29 -14.94
N GLN A 60 20.18 0.39 -15.61
CA GLN A 60 19.61 -0.83 -16.15
C GLN A 60 19.18 -1.79 -15.04
N ASP A 61 19.99 -1.93 -13.99
CA ASP A 61 19.69 -2.77 -12.82
C ASP A 61 18.48 -2.23 -12.04
N GLU A 62 18.45 -0.91 -11.78
CA GLU A 62 17.30 -0.24 -11.13
C GLU A 62 16.00 -0.45 -11.94
N ARG A 63 16.08 -0.32 -13.28
CA ARG A 63 14.94 -0.58 -14.16
C ARG A 63 14.47 -2.03 -14.09
N LEU A 64 15.39 -2.99 -14.09
CA LEU A 64 15.05 -4.41 -13.98
C LEU A 64 14.45 -4.74 -12.61
N SER A 65 14.96 -4.14 -11.54
CA SER A 65 14.42 -4.29 -10.19
C SER A 65 12.97 -3.83 -10.09
N ILE A 66 12.63 -2.70 -10.71
CA ILE A 66 11.25 -2.21 -10.79
C ILE A 66 10.37 -3.19 -11.57
N ILE A 67 10.83 -3.63 -12.74
CA ILE A 67 10.10 -4.60 -13.57
C ILE A 67 9.84 -5.90 -12.80
N ASP A 68 10.83 -6.43 -12.10
CA ASP A 68 10.69 -7.66 -11.32
C ASP A 68 9.73 -7.51 -10.14
N ARG A 69 9.79 -6.37 -9.45
CA ARG A 69 8.83 -6.05 -8.39
C ARG A 69 7.40 -6.02 -8.94
N ASP A 70 7.20 -5.33 -10.05
CA ASP A 70 5.88 -5.18 -10.67
C ASP A 70 5.36 -6.52 -11.21
N ASN A 71 6.24 -7.34 -11.81
CA ASN A 71 5.91 -8.68 -12.26
C ASN A 71 5.49 -9.59 -11.10
N ARG A 72 6.18 -9.51 -9.95
CA ARG A 72 5.78 -10.26 -8.74
C ARG A 72 4.42 -9.82 -8.22
N LEU A 73 4.15 -8.52 -8.17
CA LEU A 73 2.85 -7.99 -7.76
C LEU A 73 1.74 -8.40 -8.73
N LEU A 74 2.00 -8.36 -10.03
CA LEU A 74 1.07 -8.80 -11.05
C LEU A 74 0.78 -10.30 -10.93
N ALA A 75 1.82 -11.12 -10.78
CA ALA A 75 1.67 -12.56 -10.59
C ALA A 75 0.85 -12.89 -9.33
N SER A 76 1.11 -12.21 -8.21
CA SER A 76 0.30 -12.35 -6.99
C SER A 76 -1.18 -12.05 -7.26
N LYS A 77 -1.48 -10.93 -7.92
CA LYS A 77 -2.87 -10.57 -8.27
C LYS A 77 -3.51 -11.59 -9.20
N LEU A 78 -2.76 -12.14 -10.16
CA LEU A 78 -3.27 -13.19 -11.05
C LEU A 78 -3.57 -14.47 -10.28
N VAL A 79 -2.73 -14.86 -9.31
CA VAL A 79 -2.97 -16.00 -8.42
C VAL A 79 -4.23 -15.75 -7.57
N ASP A 80 -4.40 -14.54 -7.04
CA ASP A 80 -5.59 -14.16 -6.27
C ASP A 80 -6.85 -14.27 -7.13
N ILE A 81 -6.82 -13.78 -8.37
CA ILE A 81 -7.94 -13.89 -9.33
C ILE A 81 -8.21 -15.35 -9.66
N PHE A 82 -7.17 -16.12 -9.99
CA PHE A 82 -7.29 -17.53 -10.36
C PHE A 82 -7.84 -18.39 -9.22
N SER A 83 -7.43 -18.08 -7.99
CA SER A 83 -7.87 -18.78 -6.78
C SER A 83 -9.23 -18.28 -6.28
N SER A 84 -9.68 -17.11 -6.73
CA SER A 84 -11.01 -16.59 -6.42
C SER A 84 -12.09 -17.45 -7.12
N LYS A 85 -13.21 -17.68 -6.42
CA LYS A 85 -14.34 -18.46 -6.95
C LYS A 85 -15.16 -17.71 -8.03
N GLY A 86 -14.64 -16.60 -8.58
CA GLY A 86 -15.34 -15.76 -9.57
C GLY A 86 -16.54 -14.98 -9.03
N LEU A 87 -16.71 -14.89 -7.71
CA LEU A 87 -17.78 -14.11 -7.09
C LEU A 87 -17.41 -12.63 -7.12
N VAL A 88 -17.95 -11.91 -8.09
CA VAL A 88 -17.87 -10.44 -8.16
C VAL A 88 -19.02 -9.89 -7.32
N ASP A 89 -18.71 -9.18 -6.23
CA ASP A 89 -19.72 -8.42 -5.51
C ASP A 89 -19.93 -7.04 -6.16
N HIS A 90 -21.07 -6.40 -5.89
CA HIS A 90 -21.34 -5.03 -6.33
C HIS A 90 -20.77 -3.99 -5.35
N ARG A 91 -19.98 -4.42 -4.35
CA ARG A 91 -19.54 -3.58 -3.23
C ARG A 91 -18.15 -3.05 -3.52
N ASN A 92 -18.11 -2.03 -4.35
CA ASN A 92 -16.87 -1.31 -4.59
C ASN A 92 -16.46 -0.47 -3.37
N GLN A 93 -15.39 -0.88 -2.68
CA GLN A 93 -14.78 -0.13 -1.58
C GLN A 93 -13.82 0.98 -2.08
N TYR A 94 -14.22 1.77 -3.08
CA TYR A 94 -13.46 2.97 -3.43
C TYR A 94 -13.90 4.16 -2.58
N HIS A 95 -12.96 5.05 -2.26
CA HIS A 95 -13.31 6.35 -1.73
C HIS A 95 -13.86 7.22 -2.87
N PRO A 96 -15.12 7.67 -2.83
CA PRO A 96 -15.67 8.50 -3.88
C PRO A 96 -14.95 9.85 -3.87
N ARG A 97 -14.10 10.08 -4.88
CA ARG A 97 -13.45 11.37 -5.09
C ARG A 97 -14.40 12.25 -5.89
N SER A 98 -15.06 13.19 -5.21
CA SER A 98 -15.90 14.20 -5.84
C SER A 98 -15.42 15.58 -5.43
N LEU A 99 -15.24 16.47 -6.41
CA LEU A 99 -14.91 17.88 -6.17
C LEU A 99 -15.95 18.57 -5.27
N ASN A 100 -17.19 18.08 -5.29
CA ASN A 100 -18.33 18.63 -4.54
C ASN A 100 -18.51 18.01 -3.14
N ALA A 101 -17.58 17.18 -2.67
CA ALA A 101 -17.71 16.50 -1.37
C ALA A 101 -17.89 17.48 -0.19
N THR A 102 -17.18 18.61 -0.24
CA THR A 102 -17.27 19.68 0.79
C THR A 102 -18.64 20.34 0.79
N LYS A 103 -19.13 20.76 -0.39
CA LYS A 103 -20.46 21.35 -0.57
C LYS A 103 -21.57 20.40 -0.10
N ARG A 104 -21.50 19.12 -0.51
CA ARG A 104 -22.47 18.09 -0.10
C ARG A 104 -22.46 17.89 1.43
N LYS A 105 -21.30 17.93 2.08
CA LYS A 105 -21.20 17.83 3.55
C LYS A 105 -21.86 19.03 4.24
N GLN A 106 -21.65 20.24 3.71
CA GLN A 106 -22.30 21.45 4.24
C GLN A 106 -23.82 21.41 4.07
N GLU A 107 -24.31 21.03 2.89
CA GLU A 107 -25.74 20.85 2.62
C GLU A 107 -26.37 19.81 3.55
N LEU A 108 -25.68 18.68 3.76
CA LEU A 108 -26.14 17.65 4.69
C LEU A 108 -26.30 18.20 6.11
N LEU A 109 -25.31 18.94 6.61
CA LEU A 109 -25.37 19.57 7.93
C LEU A 109 -26.53 20.56 8.04
N LEU A 110 -26.75 21.37 7.00
CA LEU A 110 -27.86 22.32 6.95
C LEU A 110 -29.21 21.60 7.03
N VAL A 111 -29.40 20.55 6.21
CA VAL A 111 -30.62 19.74 6.20
C VAL A 111 -30.82 19.06 7.55
N THR A 112 -29.77 18.50 8.16
CA THR A 112 -29.85 17.88 9.48
C THR A 112 -30.29 18.88 10.55
N HIS A 113 -29.70 20.09 10.56
CA HIS A 113 -30.06 21.12 11.51
C HIS A 113 -31.52 21.60 11.33
N GLN A 114 -31.95 21.80 10.08
CA GLN A 114 -33.33 22.15 9.76
C GLN A 114 -34.32 21.06 10.21
N ASN A 115 -34.01 19.80 9.93
CA ASN A 115 -34.82 18.66 10.36
C ASN A 115 -34.92 18.58 11.89
N GLN A 116 -33.81 18.85 12.60
CA GLN A 116 -33.82 18.89 14.07
C GLN A 116 -34.70 20.01 14.61
N ALA A 117 -34.67 21.20 14.00
CA ALA A 117 -35.54 22.30 14.38
C ALA A 117 -37.03 21.99 14.12
N ILE A 118 -37.35 21.35 12.99
CA ILE A 118 -38.71 20.88 12.68
C ILE A 118 -39.17 19.85 13.71
N TYR A 119 -38.33 18.86 14.00
CA TYR A 119 -38.60 17.83 14.99
C TYR A 119 -38.91 18.45 16.35
N GLN A 120 -38.08 19.38 16.83
CA GLN A 120 -38.32 20.08 18.09
C GLN A 120 -39.66 20.84 18.10
N ARG A 121 -40.02 21.52 17.01
CA ARG A 121 -41.32 22.21 16.90
C ARG A 121 -42.49 21.24 16.99
N ILE A 122 -42.42 20.12 16.26
CA ILE A 122 -43.46 19.09 16.28
C ILE A 122 -43.60 18.49 17.68
N THR A 123 -42.48 18.14 18.33
CA THR A 123 -42.50 17.52 19.66
C THR A 123 -42.93 18.49 20.76
N SER A 124 -42.55 19.77 20.66
CA SER A 124 -42.93 20.79 21.64
C SER A 124 -44.41 21.17 21.56
N ARG A 125 -45.05 20.95 20.41
CA ARG A 125 -46.46 21.27 20.20
C ARG A 125 -47.32 20.26 20.96
N GLN A 126 -47.98 20.74 22.01
CA GLN A 126 -49.01 19.98 22.71
C GLN A 126 -50.20 19.69 21.78
N SER A 127 -50.85 18.54 21.95
CA SER A 127 -52.04 18.21 21.18
C SER A 127 -53.19 19.17 21.56
N GLU A 128 -53.73 19.90 20.58
CA GLU A 128 -54.93 20.75 20.73
C GLU A 128 -56.17 19.94 21.14
N TYR A 129 -56.15 18.63 20.89
CA TYR A 129 -57.21 17.73 21.30
C TYR A 129 -57.19 17.52 22.81
N ARG A 130 -58.20 18.07 23.49
CA ARG A 130 -58.45 17.81 24.93
C ARG A 130 -59.01 16.40 25.08
N ARG A 131 -58.14 15.40 24.94
CA ARG A 131 -58.48 13.98 24.89
C ARG A 131 -59.41 13.55 26.03
N GLN A 132 -59.15 14.05 27.24
CA GLN A 132 -60.02 13.80 28.41
C GLN A 132 -61.45 14.27 28.18
N LEU A 133 -61.62 15.49 27.66
CA LEU A 133 -62.95 16.07 27.42
C LEU A 133 -63.70 15.31 26.33
N TRP A 134 -62.99 14.82 25.31
CA TRP A 134 -63.56 13.96 24.28
C TRP A 134 -63.94 12.57 24.81
N SER A 135 -63.12 11.99 25.70
CA SER A 135 -63.46 10.75 26.38
C SER A 135 -64.69 10.90 27.26
N ASP A 136 -64.81 12.00 28.00
CA ASP A 136 -65.96 12.29 28.85
C ASP A 136 -67.24 12.53 28.02
N ASP A 137 -67.14 13.28 26.93
CA ASP A 137 -68.28 13.57 26.05
C ASP A 137 -68.73 12.31 25.29
N TRP A 138 -67.77 11.47 24.90
CA TRP A 138 -68.05 10.14 24.37
C TRP A 138 -68.77 9.26 25.40
N GLN A 139 -68.31 9.22 26.66
CA GLN A 139 -69.01 8.49 27.72
C GLN A 139 -70.43 9.00 27.98
N ARG A 140 -70.64 10.33 27.93
CA ARG A 140 -71.98 10.92 28.07
C ARG A 140 -72.89 10.52 26.92
N THR A 141 -72.36 10.54 25.71
CA THR A 141 -73.07 10.11 24.49
C THR A 141 -73.41 8.64 24.56
N GLU A 142 -72.48 7.79 24.99
CA GLU A 142 -72.69 6.36 25.21
C GLU A 142 -73.81 6.11 26.23
N ARG A 143 -73.79 6.76 27.40
CA ARG A 143 -74.89 6.63 28.39
C ARG A 143 -76.24 7.05 27.82
N ARG A 144 -76.29 8.14 27.06
CA ARG A 144 -77.54 8.60 26.42
C ARG A 144 -78.05 7.57 25.40
N LEU A 145 -77.15 7.03 24.60
CA LEU A 145 -77.50 6.03 23.60
C LEU A 145 -77.94 4.71 24.24
N ASP A 146 -77.31 4.26 25.33
CA ASP A 146 -77.76 3.09 26.09
C ASP A 146 -79.15 3.29 26.69
N ASN A 147 -79.44 4.50 27.20
CA ASN A 147 -80.76 4.83 27.75
C ASN A 147 -81.87 4.92 26.68
N ILE A 148 -81.53 5.31 25.45
CA ILE A 148 -82.50 5.45 24.33
C ILE A 148 -82.62 4.15 23.53
N SER A 149 -81.62 3.28 23.61
CA SER A 149 -81.58 2.05 22.83
C SER A 149 -82.56 1.00 23.36
N ARG A 150 -83.36 0.44 22.45
CA ARG A 150 -84.30 -0.66 22.74
C ARG A 150 -83.59 -2.02 22.87
N TYR A 151 -82.35 -2.13 22.40
CA TYR A 151 -81.57 -3.37 22.37
C TYR A 151 -80.13 -3.14 22.88
N PRO A 152 -79.49 -4.14 23.52
CA PRO A 152 -78.13 -3.98 24.04
C PRO A 152 -77.13 -3.75 22.90
N ARG A 153 -76.27 -2.73 23.04
CA ARG A 153 -75.32 -2.33 21.98
C ARG A 153 -74.06 -3.19 21.91
N GLN A 154 -73.75 -3.96 22.95
CA GLN A 154 -72.70 -4.98 22.92
C GLN A 154 -73.30 -6.38 22.77
N PRO A 155 -72.74 -7.24 21.91
CA PRO A 155 -73.03 -8.67 21.90
C PRO A 155 -72.70 -9.27 23.29
N ALA A 156 -73.53 -10.20 23.78
CA ALA A 156 -73.44 -10.78 25.12
C ALA A 156 -72.07 -11.40 25.46
N ASP A 157 -71.29 -11.79 24.46
CA ASP A 157 -69.99 -12.46 24.61
C ASP A 157 -68.87 -11.57 25.19
N LYS A 158 -69.08 -10.25 25.32
CA LYS A 158 -68.07 -9.29 25.82
C LYS A 158 -68.31 -8.76 27.24
N GLN A 159 -69.32 -9.27 27.96
CA GLN A 159 -69.69 -8.86 29.32
C GLN A 159 -68.81 -9.46 30.44
N VAL A 160 -67.54 -9.78 30.16
CA VAL A 160 -66.64 -10.33 31.20
C VAL A 160 -65.98 -9.20 31.98
N SER A 161 -66.25 -9.18 33.28
CA SER A 161 -65.71 -8.29 34.31
C SER A 161 -64.18 -8.16 34.27
N PRO A 162 -63.61 -7.00 34.67
CA PRO A 162 -62.17 -6.83 34.84
C PRO A 162 -61.73 -7.41 36.18
N GLN A 163 -61.80 -8.73 36.35
CA GLN A 163 -61.13 -9.46 37.42
C GLN A 163 -60.62 -10.78 36.84
N GLY A 164 -59.36 -10.79 36.42
CA GLY A 164 -58.76 -11.96 35.79
C GLY A 164 -57.34 -11.70 35.33
N GLU A 165 -56.40 -11.86 36.26
CA GLU A 165 -55.04 -12.33 36.10
C GLU A 165 -54.20 -11.87 34.90
N ILE A 166 -53.13 -11.14 35.25
CA ILE A 166 -51.89 -11.06 34.48
C ILE A 166 -51.39 -12.48 34.24
N ARG A 167 -51.71 -13.07 33.09
CA ARG A 167 -51.05 -14.28 32.61
C ARG A 167 -49.79 -13.85 31.85
N SER A 168 -48.66 -13.88 32.55
CA SER A 168 -47.34 -13.67 31.97
C SER A 168 -47.03 -14.80 30.99
N GLU A 169 -47.21 -14.54 29.69
CA GLU A 169 -46.65 -15.38 28.63
C GLU A 169 -45.24 -14.88 28.29
N ASN A 170 -44.27 -15.43 29.03
CA ASN A 170 -42.87 -15.45 28.62
C ASN A 170 -42.74 -16.33 27.37
N TRP A 171 -42.66 -15.70 26.19
CA TRP A 171 -42.09 -16.33 25.01
C TRP A 171 -41.08 -15.38 24.39
N LEU A 172 -39.80 -15.69 24.61
CA LEU A 172 -38.68 -15.62 23.65
C LEU A 172 -37.34 -15.63 24.42
N LYS A 173 -36.88 -16.82 24.79
CA LYS A 173 -35.45 -17.16 24.82
C LYS A 173 -35.25 -18.43 24.02
N THR A 174 -35.18 -18.25 22.71
CA THR A 174 -34.63 -19.25 21.78
C THR A 174 -33.11 -19.14 21.87
N GLN A 175 -32.43 -20.28 22.03
CA GLN A 175 -30.99 -20.40 21.84
C GLN A 175 -30.60 -20.25 20.37
#